data_AF-A0A9Q0KPM5-F1
#
_entry.id   AF-A0A9Q0KPM5-F1
#
_cell.length_a   1.000
_cell.length_b   1.000
_cell.length_c   1.000
_cell.angle_alpha   90.00
_cell.angle_beta   90.00
_cell.angle_gamma   90.00
#
_symmetry.space_group_name_H-M   'P 1'
#
loop_
_entity.id
_entity.type
_entity.pdbx_description
1 polymer ?
#
loop_
_entity_poly.entity_id
_entity_poly.type
_entity_poly.pdbx_seq_one_letter_code
_entity_poly.pdbx_strand_id
1 'polypeptide(L)'
;MDGSVPRLNSEVFSPYSHLLRFIETCFSLAICTQFSSVRIGMVRVYGLLLFLLVLVLVSFGEARPHDEQPLSRIAVHKVQFALNPSAYVKATPTLLGLEGENIQWVTLVYGSPNPSNDDWIGVFSPANFSASICPPENERGFPPLLCTAPIKYQYANYSNSNYKDTGNATLKLQLINQRADFSFALFSGGLSNPKLMAVSNIVTFVNPKAPVYPRLAQGKTWNEMTVTWTSGYGISEAEPFVEWGPLGENQMRSPAGTLTFNRNSMCGAPARTVGWRDPGFIHTSFLKDLWPNSMYTYKQGHKLFNGTYIWGQKYNFRASPYPGQDSLQRVVIFGDMGKAESDGSNEYNDFQPGSLNTTYQLIQDLKNIDIVLHIGDICYANGYLSQWDQFTSQIEPIASTVPYMIGRSVFLLAYITCQDVLLIFSYCLPW
;
A
#
# COMPACT_ATOMS: atom_id res chain seq x y z
N MET A 1 14.68 -54.05 -13.07
CA MET A 1 15.32 -54.78 -14.18
C MET A 1 14.21 -55.40 -15.00
N ASP A 2 14.02 -55.15 -16.28
CA ASP A 2 14.51 -54.09 -17.17
C ASP A 2 13.52 -54.15 -18.35
N GLY A 3 12.93 -53.02 -18.74
CA GLY A 3 11.88 -52.95 -19.75
C GLY A 3 12.29 -51.93 -20.80
N SER A 4 12.70 -52.44 -21.96
CA SER A 4 13.31 -51.72 -23.08
C SER A 4 12.39 -50.69 -23.77
N VAL A 5 13.05 -49.58 -24.13
CA VAL A 5 12.64 -48.36 -24.87
C VAL A 5 12.21 -48.68 -26.32
N PRO A 6 11.30 -47.90 -26.98
CA PRO A 6 11.73 -46.76 -27.80
C PRO A 6 10.91 -45.46 -27.64
N ARG A 7 11.62 -44.33 -27.80
CA ARG A 7 11.12 -42.96 -27.90
C ARG A 7 10.43 -42.70 -29.25
N LEU A 8 9.42 -41.85 -29.25
CA LEU A 8 8.98 -41.07 -30.40
C LEU A 8 8.76 -39.61 -29.99
N ASN A 9 8.96 -38.74 -30.98
CA ASN A 9 9.38 -37.36 -30.86
C ASN A 9 8.35 -36.38 -30.28
N SER A 10 8.94 -35.29 -29.80
CA SER A 10 8.41 -33.98 -29.46
C SER A 10 7.40 -33.42 -30.47
N GLU A 11 6.32 -32.82 -29.95
CA GLU A 11 5.87 -31.50 -30.41
C GLU A 11 4.98 -30.82 -29.34
N VAL A 12 5.14 -29.50 -29.27
CA VAL A 12 4.72 -28.58 -28.22
C VAL A 12 3.27 -28.13 -28.45
N PHE A 13 2.40 -28.24 -27.43
CA PHE A 13 1.05 -27.69 -27.44
C PHE A 13 0.99 -26.39 -26.62
N SER A 14 0.52 -25.31 -27.26
CA SER A 14 0.10 -24.03 -26.65
C SER A 14 -1.43 -23.87 -26.79
N PRO A 15 -2.21 -23.53 -25.75
CA PRO A 15 -3.67 -23.56 -25.80
C PRO A 15 -4.28 -22.15 -25.93
N TYR A 16 -4.61 -21.71 -27.13
CA TYR A 16 -5.56 -20.59 -27.36
C TYR A 16 -6.25 -20.73 -28.71
N SER A 17 -7.35 -21.49 -28.80
CA SER A 17 -8.21 -21.49 -30.00
C SER A 17 -9.62 -22.08 -29.81
N HIS A 18 -10.28 -21.85 -28.67
CA HIS A 18 -11.70 -22.23 -28.52
C HIS A 18 -12.52 -21.18 -27.77
N LEU A 19 -12.86 -20.07 -28.43
CA LEU A 19 -13.97 -19.20 -27.99
C LEU A 19 -14.66 -18.40 -29.13
N LEU A 20 -14.51 -18.81 -30.39
CA LEU A 20 -15.07 -18.06 -31.55
C LEU A 20 -15.86 -18.95 -32.53
N ARG A 21 -16.43 -20.05 -32.03
CA ARG A 21 -17.30 -20.96 -32.82
C ARG A 21 -18.62 -21.31 -32.11
N PHE A 22 -19.22 -20.34 -31.42
CA PHE A 22 -20.54 -20.54 -30.80
C PHE A 22 -21.59 -19.46 -31.12
N ILE A 23 -21.26 -18.52 -32.00
CA ILE A 23 -22.21 -17.51 -32.49
C ILE A 23 -22.02 -17.41 -33.99
N GLU A 24 -22.69 -18.30 -34.73
CA GLU A 24 -23.12 -18.14 -36.12
C GLU A 24 -23.46 -19.53 -36.66
N THR A 25 -24.70 -19.98 -36.47
CA THR A 25 -25.45 -20.75 -37.49
C THR A 25 -26.88 -21.03 -37.03
N CYS A 26 -27.82 -20.84 -37.95
CA CYS A 26 -29.22 -21.31 -37.94
C CYS A 26 -30.29 -20.42 -37.28
N PHE A 27 -30.32 -19.13 -37.65
CA PHE A 27 -31.60 -18.52 -38.06
C PHE A 27 -31.80 -18.83 -39.56
N SER A 28 -32.72 -19.73 -39.87
CA SER A 28 -33.17 -19.99 -41.24
C SER A 28 -34.66 -20.32 -41.18
N LEU A 29 -35.50 -19.31 -41.44
CA LEU A 29 -36.88 -19.52 -41.85
C LEU A 29 -37.34 -18.34 -42.71
N ALA A 30 -38.01 -18.67 -43.82
CA ALA A 30 -38.80 -17.83 -44.69
C ALA A 30 -38.07 -16.90 -45.70
N ILE A 31 -37.83 -17.42 -46.91
CA ILE A 31 -37.89 -16.63 -48.14
C ILE A 31 -38.88 -17.32 -49.08
N CYS A 32 -39.98 -16.63 -49.39
CA CYS A 32 -40.81 -16.94 -50.54
C CYS A 32 -41.17 -15.62 -51.25
N THR A 33 -40.71 -15.50 -52.50
CA THR A 33 -41.32 -14.78 -53.63
C THR A 33 -41.62 -13.28 -53.50
N GLN A 34 -40.90 -12.43 -54.26
CA GLN A 34 -41.37 -11.79 -55.50
C GLN A 34 -40.63 -10.46 -55.87
N PHE A 35 -40.42 -10.30 -57.18
CA PHE A 35 -40.32 -9.07 -57.97
C PHE A 35 -39.14 -8.07 -57.85
N SER A 36 -38.41 -8.05 -58.96
CA SER A 36 -37.68 -6.96 -59.60
C SER A 36 -38.16 -5.52 -59.31
N SER A 37 -37.27 -4.64 -58.81
CA SER A 37 -37.18 -3.19 -59.15
C SER A 37 -36.16 -2.39 -58.28
N VAL A 38 -35.02 -2.97 -57.86
CA VAL A 38 -34.08 -2.24 -56.97
C VAL A 38 -32.63 -2.36 -57.45
N ARG A 39 -32.32 -1.83 -58.64
CA ARG A 39 -30.92 -1.70 -59.11
C ARG A 39 -30.42 -0.27 -59.31
N ILE A 40 -31.24 0.74 -59.05
CA ILE A 40 -30.86 2.15 -59.26
C ILE A 40 -30.69 2.92 -57.93
N GLY A 41 -31.27 2.43 -56.83
CA GLY A 41 -31.12 3.03 -55.49
C GLY A 41 -29.79 2.74 -54.79
N MET A 42 -29.25 1.51 -54.91
CA MET A 42 -28.01 1.12 -54.20
C MET A 42 -26.79 1.91 -54.66
N VAL A 43 -26.67 2.22 -55.96
CA VAL A 43 -25.49 2.93 -56.50
C VAL A 43 -25.38 4.36 -55.96
N ARG A 44 -26.51 5.04 -55.70
CA ARG A 44 -26.50 6.38 -55.09
C ARG A 44 -26.10 6.36 -53.61
N VAL A 45 -26.47 5.30 -52.88
CA VAL A 45 -26.15 5.15 -51.45
C VAL A 45 -24.66 4.87 -51.26
N TYR A 46 -24.06 4.00 -52.08
CA TYR A 46 -22.61 3.76 -52.02
C TYR A 46 -21.79 4.98 -52.45
N GLY A 47 -22.27 5.76 -53.42
CA GLY A 47 -21.62 7.02 -53.82
C GLY A 47 -21.60 8.06 -52.69
N LEU A 48 -22.70 8.19 -51.95
CA LEU A 48 -22.80 9.09 -50.79
C LEU A 48 -21.91 8.64 -49.62
N LEU A 49 -21.85 7.34 -49.35
CA LEU A 49 -20.96 6.77 -48.32
C LEU A 49 -19.48 6.98 -48.66
N LEU A 50 -19.09 6.81 -49.93
CA LEU A 50 -17.71 7.03 -50.37
C LEU A 50 -17.33 8.52 -50.27
N PHE A 51 -18.25 9.41 -50.61
CA PHE A 51 -18.03 10.86 -50.54
C PHE A 51 -17.87 11.35 -49.09
N LEU A 52 -18.68 10.81 -48.16
CA LEU A 52 -18.52 11.06 -46.72
C LEU A 52 -17.19 10.54 -46.18
N LEU A 53 -16.72 9.37 -46.65
CA LEU A 53 -15.43 8.81 -46.24
C LEU A 53 -14.24 9.68 -46.70
N VAL A 54 -14.33 10.24 -47.91
CA VAL A 54 -13.33 11.17 -48.45
C VAL A 54 -13.32 12.50 -47.68
N LEU A 55 -14.48 13.01 -47.28
CA LEU A 55 -14.57 14.21 -46.43
C LEU A 55 -13.97 14.01 -45.03
N VAL A 56 -14.09 12.80 -44.46
CA VAL A 56 -13.44 12.44 -43.19
C VAL A 56 -11.92 12.34 -43.35
N LEU A 57 -11.43 11.80 -44.47
CA LEU A 57 -9.99 11.73 -44.74
C LEU A 57 -9.35 13.11 -45.00
N VAL A 58 -10.09 14.05 -45.58
CA VAL A 58 -9.61 15.42 -45.84
C VAL A 58 -9.65 16.31 -44.58
N SER A 59 -10.36 15.91 -43.53
CA SER A 59 -10.39 16.61 -42.23
C SER A 59 -9.28 16.17 -41.26
N PHE A 60 -8.49 15.15 -41.60
CA PHE A 60 -7.22 14.90 -40.95
C PHE A 60 -6.14 15.77 -41.59
N GLY A 61 -5.89 16.93 -40.97
CA GLY A 61 -4.78 17.80 -41.34
C GLY A 61 -3.45 17.05 -41.31
N GLU A 62 -2.57 17.42 -42.24
CA GLU A 62 -1.18 16.93 -42.32
C GLU A 62 -0.49 17.00 -40.96
N ALA A 63 -0.26 15.84 -40.34
CA ALA A 63 0.76 15.71 -39.32
C ALA A 63 2.11 15.80 -40.02
N ARG A 64 2.74 16.97 -39.96
CA ARG A 64 4.15 17.14 -40.34
C ARG A 64 4.98 16.13 -39.53
N PRO A 65 5.93 15.40 -40.14
CA PRO A 65 6.89 14.62 -39.39
C PRO A 65 7.81 15.64 -38.69
N HIS A 66 7.54 15.89 -37.40
CA HIS A 66 8.58 16.43 -36.54
C HIS A 66 9.52 15.27 -36.25
N ASP A 67 10.56 15.16 -37.09
CA ASP A 67 11.82 14.58 -36.68
C ASP A 67 12.31 15.34 -35.45
N GLU A 68 12.03 14.80 -34.27
CA GLU A 68 12.88 14.91 -33.09
C GLU A 68 12.42 13.85 -32.08
N GLN A 69 13.20 12.77 -32.02
CA GLN A 69 13.11 11.73 -31.00
C GLN A 69 13.14 12.34 -29.57
N PRO A 70 12.16 12.07 -28.69
CA PRO A 70 12.13 12.64 -27.34
C PRO A 70 13.21 12.09 -26.39
N LEU A 71 14.08 11.19 -26.85
CA LEU A 71 15.13 10.55 -26.06
C LEU A 71 16.54 11.06 -26.35
N SER A 72 16.72 12.10 -27.18
CA SER A 72 18.07 12.50 -27.63
C SER A 72 18.77 13.61 -26.82
N ARG A 73 18.17 14.16 -25.75
CA ARG A 73 18.83 15.23 -24.96
C ARG A 73 18.56 15.21 -23.45
N ILE A 74 18.67 14.06 -22.80
CA ILE A 74 18.87 14.04 -21.34
C ILE A 74 20.22 13.42 -21.05
N ALA A 75 21.19 14.28 -20.73
CA ALA A 75 22.38 13.88 -20.02
C ALA A 75 21.96 13.51 -18.59
N VAL A 76 21.54 12.26 -18.35
CA VAL A 76 21.33 11.70 -17.00
C VAL A 76 22.68 11.35 -16.39
N HIS A 77 23.55 12.35 -16.29
CA HIS A 77 24.84 12.27 -15.62
C HIS A 77 25.09 13.61 -14.92
N LYS A 78 24.32 13.88 -13.86
CA LYS A 78 24.69 14.75 -12.73
C LYS A 78 23.49 14.94 -11.82
N VAL A 79 23.54 14.31 -10.65
CA VAL A 79 22.88 14.88 -9.47
C VAL A 79 23.61 16.19 -9.20
N GLN A 80 22.94 17.34 -9.40
CA GLN A 80 23.43 18.57 -8.80
C GLN A 80 22.99 18.54 -7.33
N PHE A 81 23.90 18.15 -6.45
CA PHE A 81 23.84 18.59 -5.06
C PHE A 81 23.92 20.11 -5.09
N ALA A 82 22.76 20.77 -5.09
CA ALA A 82 22.65 22.19 -4.88
C ALA A 82 22.42 22.42 -3.39
N LEU A 83 23.24 21.77 -2.55
CA LEU A 83 23.28 22.04 -1.11
C LEU A 83 23.58 23.53 -0.97
N ASN A 84 22.54 24.28 -0.67
CA ASN A 84 22.62 25.70 -0.58
C ASN A 84 22.88 26.00 0.89
N PRO A 85 24.03 26.58 1.27
CA PRO A 85 24.34 26.83 2.68
C PRO A 85 23.31 27.74 3.38
N SER A 86 22.46 28.43 2.61
CA SER A 86 21.35 29.25 3.13
C SER A 86 20.00 28.54 3.17
N ALA A 87 19.84 27.39 2.50
CA ALA A 87 18.64 26.56 2.64
C ALA A 87 18.73 25.71 3.90
N TYR A 88 17.62 25.55 4.60
CA TYR A 88 17.60 24.76 5.83
C TYR A 88 16.26 24.06 6.01
N VAL A 89 16.29 22.96 6.76
CA VAL A 89 15.11 22.31 7.32
C VAL A 89 15.46 21.81 8.71
N LYS A 90 14.58 22.01 9.68
CA LYS A 90 14.75 21.60 11.08
C LYS A 90 13.46 20.95 11.57
N ALA A 91 13.60 19.85 12.29
CA ALA A 91 12.47 19.07 12.78
C ALA A 91 12.44 19.04 14.31
N THR A 92 11.27 19.32 14.89
CA THR A 92 11.04 19.30 16.34
C THR A 92 9.70 18.64 16.71
N PRO A 93 9.63 17.85 17.80
CA PRO A 93 10.75 17.41 18.65
C PRO A 93 11.63 16.36 17.95
N THR A 94 12.82 16.08 18.50
CA THR A 94 13.77 15.08 17.95
C THR A 94 13.52 13.67 18.45
N LEU A 95 12.81 13.52 19.56
CA LEU A 95 12.47 12.25 20.19
C LEU A 95 10.94 12.15 20.32
N LEU A 96 10.37 11.05 19.82
CA LEU A 96 8.93 10.80 19.75
C LEU A 96 8.51 9.61 20.64
N GLY A 97 7.25 9.53 21.03
CA GLY A 97 6.67 8.42 21.77
C GLY A 97 7.18 8.31 23.21
N LEU A 98 7.32 9.44 23.91
CA LEU A 98 7.83 9.47 25.29
C LEU A 98 6.93 8.72 26.27
N GLU A 99 5.61 8.69 26.03
CA GLU A 99 4.63 8.00 26.85
C GLU A 99 4.17 6.67 26.21
N GLY A 100 4.91 6.18 25.21
CA GLY A 100 4.59 4.95 24.48
C GLY A 100 3.63 5.16 23.30
N GLU A 101 3.47 6.40 22.83
CA GLU A 101 2.71 6.70 21.62
C GLU A 101 3.45 6.22 20.37
N ASN A 102 2.71 5.61 19.46
CA ASN A 102 3.23 5.15 18.16
C ASN A 102 2.86 6.09 17.01
N ILE A 103 2.24 7.23 17.32
CA ILE A 103 1.86 8.27 16.36
C ILE A 103 2.13 9.62 17.02
N GLN A 104 2.88 10.51 16.37
CA GLN A 104 3.18 11.83 16.93
C GLN A 104 3.39 12.90 15.87
N TRP A 105 2.97 14.13 16.20
CA TRP A 105 3.20 15.31 15.38
C TRP A 105 4.65 15.80 15.47
N VAL A 106 5.22 16.10 14.31
CA VAL A 106 6.51 16.77 14.14
C VAL A 106 6.26 18.10 13.42
N THR A 107 6.90 19.15 13.91
CA THR A 107 6.92 20.46 13.27
C THR A 107 8.23 20.63 12.52
N LEU A 108 8.13 20.93 11.23
CA LEU A 108 9.24 21.27 10.37
C LEU A 108 9.27 22.77 10.17
N VAL A 109 10.42 23.39 10.38
CA VAL A 109 10.70 24.77 10.01
C VAL A 109 11.78 24.76 8.95
N TYR A 110 11.52 25.36 7.80
CA TYR A 110 12.42 25.32 6.66
C TYR A 110 12.41 26.62 5.88
N GLY A 111 13.49 26.82 5.13
CA GLY A 111 13.59 27.93 4.21
C GLY A 111 14.52 27.68 3.03
N SER A 112 14.27 28.40 1.94
CA SER A 112 15.05 28.40 0.70
C SER A 112 15.35 29.85 0.31
N PRO A 113 16.59 30.20 -0.09
CA PRO A 113 16.92 31.53 -0.59
C PRO A 113 16.35 31.80 -1.99
N ASN A 114 16.03 30.76 -2.74
CA ASN A 114 15.42 30.84 -4.07
C ASN A 114 14.14 29.99 -4.07
N PRO A 115 13.09 30.43 -3.35
CA PRO A 115 11.89 29.63 -3.20
C PRO A 115 11.09 29.52 -4.51
N SER A 116 10.47 28.38 -4.68
CA SER A 116 9.57 28.11 -5.80
C SER A 116 8.30 27.38 -5.34
N ASN A 117 7.24 27.50 -6.14
CA ASN A 117 5.98 26.79 -5.87
C ASN A 117 6.11 25.27 -6.02
N ASP A 118 7.15 24.80 -6.71
CA ASP A 118 7.45 23.39 -6.90
C ASP A 118 8.48 22.85 -5.88
N ASP A 119 8.89 23.67 -4.90
CA ASP A 119 9.70 23.18 -3.78
C ASP A 119 8.87 22.26 -2.89
N TRP A 120 9.49 21.21 -2.36
CA TRP A 120 8.79 20.19 -1.59
C TRP A 120 9.67 19.56 -0.51
N ILE A 121 9.03 19.05 0.52
CA ILE A 121 9.63 18.32 1.64
C ILE A 121 9.35 16.83 1.47
N GLY A 122 10.39 16.02 1.46
CA GLY A 122 10.29 14.56 1.54
C GLY A 122 10.58 14.06 2.96
N VAL A 123 9.80 13.09 3.43
CA VAL A 123 10.02 12.36 4.69
C VAL A 123 10.71 11.04 4.35
N PHE A 124 11.85 10.75 4.96
CA PHE A 124 12.63 9.53 4.69
C PHE A 124 12.80 8.72 5.98
N SER A 125 12.59 7.41 5.89
CA SER A 125 12.88 6.45 6.94
C SER A 125 13.35 5.13 6.30
N PRO A 126 14.63 4.72 6.47
CA PRO A 126 15.63 5.26 7.40
C PRO A 126 16.09 6.70 7.10
N ALA A 127 16.62 7.40 8.11
CA ALA A 127 17.08 8.77 8.00
C ALA A 127 18.25 8.95 7.02
N ASN A 128 19.05 7.89 6.83
CA ASN A 128 20.11 7.85 5.82
C ASN A 128 19.53 7.40 4.48
N PHE A 129 19.19 8.35 3.61
CA PHE A 129 18.57 8.12 2.32
C PHE A 129 19.47 8.53 1.16
N SER A 130 19.26 7.93 -0.01
CA SER A 130 19.91 8.34 -1.26
C SER A 130 18.99 9.26 -2.05
N ALA A 131 19.40 10.52 -2.19
CA ALA A 131 18.78 11.51 -3.08
C ALA A 131 19.16 11.33 -4.56
N SER A 132 19.88 10.26 -4.90
CA SER A 132 20.25 9.97 -6.30
C SER A 132 19.01 9.65 -7.12
N ILE A 133 19.05 9.98 -8.41
CA ILE A 133 17.96 9.65 -9.33
C ILE A 133 18.07 8.19 -9.75
N CYS A 134 16.99 7.43 -9.58
CA CYS A 134 16.84 6.06 -10.04
C CYS A 134 15.73 6.01 -11.10
N PRO A 135 16.07 5.87 -12.40
CA PRO A 135 15.08 5.78 -13.48
C PRO A 135 14.07 4.64 -13.26
N PRO A 136 12.81 4.80 -13.68
CA PRO A 136 11.80 3.77 -13.51
C PRO A 136 12.11 2.57 -14.42
N GLU A 137 12.03 1.37 -13.86
CA GLU A 137 12.22 0.12 -14.62
C GLU A 137 10.94 -0.33 -15.35
N ASN A 138 9.78 0.19 -14.95
CA ASN A 138 8.48 -0.11 -15.53
C ASN A 138 7.48 1.05 -15.27
N GLU A 139 6.27 0.92 -15.82
CA GLU A 139 5.20 1.92 -15.72
C GLU A 139 4.73 2.23 -14.28
N ARG A 140 5.17 1.47 -13.27
CA ARG A 140 4.81 1.69 -11.85
C ARG A 140 5.83 2.50 -11.09
N GLY A 141 6.98 2.79 -11.70
CA GLY A 141 7.92 3.77 -11.18
C GLY A 141 7.43 5.16 -11.55
N PHE A 142 6.92 5.90 -10.57
CA PHE A 142 6.44 7.26 -10.77
C PHE A 142 7.32 8.28 -10.03
N PRO A 143 7.30 9.56 -10.43
CA PRO A 143 7.95 10.63 -9.68
C PRO A 143 7.44 10.71 -8.21
N PRO A 144 8.29 11.11 -7.25
CA PRO A 144 9.70 11.46 -7.44
C PRO A 144 10.60 10.23 -7.65
N LEU A 145 11.50 10.28 -8.64
CA LEU A 145 12.35 9.15 -9.04
C LEU A 145 13.65 9.06 -8.23
N LEU A 146 13.52 8.98 -6.90
CA LEU A 146 14.65 8.87 -5.98
C LEU A 146 15.02 7.40 -5.73
N CYS A 147 16.31 7.12 -5.53
CA CYS A 147 16.79 5.78 -5.20
C CYS A 147 16.34 5.31 -3.81
N THR A 148 15.97 6.23 -2.92
CA THR A 148 15.20 5.94 -1.72
C THR A 148 13.84 6.61 -1.84
N ALA A 149 12.78 5.83 -1.97
CA ALA A 149 11.42 6.37 -1.95
C ALA A 149 11.13 7.06 -0.60
N PRO A 150 10.67 8.33 -0.58
CA PRO A 150 10.16 8.92 0.65
C PRO A 150 8.95 8.14 1.17
N ILE A 151 8.77 8.14 2.49
CA ILE A 151 7.57 7.62 3.16
C ILE A 151 6.35 8.38 2.66
N LYS A 152 6.47 9.71 2.65
CA LYS A 152 5.49 10.68 2.16
C LYS A 152 6.20 11.99 1.84
N TYR A 153 5.51 12.91 1.18
CA TYR A 153 6.04 14.21 0.81
C TYR A 153 4.96 15.29 0.74
N GLN A 154 5.35 16.55 0.79
CA GLN A 154 4.41 17.67 0.69
C GLN A 154 5.08 18.89 0.08
N TYR A 155 4.34 19.72 -0.65
CA TYR A 155 4.84 20.98 -1.17
C TYR A 155 5.17 21.97 -0.03
N ALA A 156 6.24 22.73 -0.23
CA ALA A 156 6.74 23.71 0.75
C ALA A 156 5.74 24.86 1.00
N ASN A 157 4.83 25.12 0.07
CA ASN A 157 3.80 26.15 0.18
C ASN A 157 2.46 25.66 0.75
N TYR A 158 2.34 24.38 1.14
CA TYR A 158 1.07 23.75 1.54
C TYR A 158 0.36 24.48 2.69
N SER A 159 1.09 24.81 3.75
CA SER A 159 0.58 25.50 4.94
C SER A 159 0.67 27.02 4.84
N ASN A 160 1.47 27.54 3.91
CA ASN A 160 1.72 28.97 3.75
C ASN A 160 1.95 29.29 2.26
N SER A 161 0.93 29.83 1.61
CA SER A 161 0.99 30.25 0.20
C SER A 161 2.07 31.30 -0.08
N ASN A 162 2.48 32.06 0.93
CA ASN A 162 3.48 33.12 0.78
C ASN A 162 4.92 32.58 0.80
N TYR A 163 5.12 31.25 0.90
CA TYR A 163 6.45 30.64 0.84
C TYR A 163 7.26 31.09 -0.38
N LYS A 164 6.61 31.24 -1.53
CA LYS A 164 7.24 31.71 -2.77
C LYS A 164 7.87 33.10 -2.63
N ASP A 165 7.31 33.95 -1.78
CA ASP A 165 7.77 35.32 -1.60
C ASP A 165 8.72 35.44 -0.41
N THR A 166 8.46 34.70 0.68
CA THR A 166 9.22 34.79 1.94
C THR A 166 10.40 33.85 2.01
N GLY A 167 10.37 32.78 1.22
CA GLY A 167 11.31 31.66 1.29
C GLY A 167 11.26 30.87 2.58
N ASN A 168 10.28 31.09 3.47
CA ASN A 168 10.21 30.49 4.80
C ASN A 168 8.82 29.96 5.10
N ALA A 169 8.74 28.72 5.58
CA ALA A 169 7.47 28.10 5.96
C ALA A 169 7.65 27.07 7.08
N THR A 170 6.50 26.65 7.62
CA THR A 170 6.40 25.66 8.68
C THR A 170 5.40 24.59 8.27
N LEU A 171 5.73 23.31 8.41
CA LEU A 171 4.82 22.20 8.12
C LEU A 171 4.65 21.34 9.36
N LYS A 172 3.42 20.90 9.65
CA LYS A 172 3.15 19.92 10.69
C LYS A 172 2.83 18.59 10.02
N LEU A 173 3.57 17.55 10.40
CA LEU A 173 3.41 16.21 9.88
C LEU A 173 3.15 15.24 11.02
N GLN A 174 2.21 14.32 10.85
CA GLN A 174 1.98 13.23 11.78
C GLN A 174 2.82 12.02 11.34
N LEU A 175 3.74 11.56 12.18
CA LEU A 175 4.55 10.37 11.91
C LEU A 175 4.02 9.18 12.69
N ILE A 176 4.17 8.00 12.10
CA ILE A 176 3.88 6.72 12.73
C ILE A 176 5.18 5.97 13.06
N ASN A 177 5.21 5.20 14.15
CA ASN A 177 6.33 4.37 14.52
C ASN A 177 6.37 3.09 13.67
N GLN A 178 7.05 3.20 12.54
CA GLN A 178 7.24 2.09 11.61
C GLN A 178 8.70 1.62 11.60
N ARG A 179 9.35 1.57 12.77
CA ARG A 179 10.76 1.20 12.97
C ARG A 179 11.71 2.37 12.80
N ALA A 180 12.68 2.27 11.90
CA ALA A 180 13.85 3.16 11.76
C ALA A 180 13.58 4.66 11.97
N ASP A 181 14.67 5.40 12.21
CA ASP A 181 14.66 6.85 12.34
C ASP A 181 14.19 7.58 11.07
N PHE A 182 13.97 8.90 11.22
CA PHE A 182 13.45 9.79 10.19
C PHE A 182 14.42 10.94 9.90
N SER A 183 14.51 11.32 8.63
CA SER A 183 15.05 12.62 8.20
C SER A 183 14.08 13.29 7.23
N PHE A 184 14.20 14.61 7.12
CA PHE A 184 13.38 15.43 6.26
C PHE A 184 14.29 16.18 5.30
N ALA A 185 13.92 16.23 4.04
CA ALA A 185 14.73 16.86 3.02
C ALA A 185 13.92 17.82 2.16
N LEU A 186 14.46 19.01 1.96
CA LEU A 186 13.90 20.05 1.12
C LEU A 186 14.50 19.93 -0.28
N PHE A 187 13.62 19.88 -1.28
CA PHE A 187 13.96 19.78 -2.70
C PHE A 187 13.38 20.94 -3.49
N SER A 188 14.04 21.33 -4.57
CA SER A 188 13.50 22.19 -5.63
C SER A 188 13.34 21.43 -6.94
N GLY A 189 12.71 22.05 -7.95
CA GLY A 189 12.55 21.48 -9.30
C GLY A 189 11.41 20.47 -9.42
N GLY A 190 10.47 20.49 -8.46
CA GLY A 190 9.31 19.63 -8.43
C GLY A 190 9.63 18.16 -8.23
N LEU A 191 8.61 17.32 -8.36
CA LEU A 191 8.74 15.87 -8.23
C LEU A 191 9.46 15.23 -9.42
N SER A 192 9.39 15.86 -10.61
CA SER A 192 9.95 15.31 -11.84
C SER A 192 11.46 15.50 -11.95
N ASN A 193 12.00 16.63 -11.47
CA ASN A 193 13.44 16.94 -11.55
C ASN A 193 13.98 17.39 -10.17
N PRO A 194 13.87 16.55 -9.13
CA PRO A 194 14.14 16.97 -7.77
C PRO A 194 15.63 17.26 -7.54
N LYS A 195 15.92 18.40 -6.93
CA LYS A 195 17.27 18.81 -6.53
C LYS A 195 17.32 19.00 -5.02
N LEU A 196 18.12 18.18 -4.34
CA LEU A 196 18.29 18.26 -2.88
C LEU A 196 18.94 19.59 -2.48
N MET A 197 18.24 20.35 -1.64
CA MET A 197 18.70 21.66 -1.14
C MET A 197 19.19 21.61 0.31
N ALA A 198 18.45 20.92 1.19
CA ALA A 198 18.78 20.80 2.62
C ALA A 198 18.26 19.50 3.22
N VAL A 199 18.91 19.02 4.29
CA VAL A 199 18.51 17.84 5.08
C VAL A 199 18.44 18.23 6.55
N SER A 200 17.47 17.70 7.28
CA SER A 200 17.22 18.03 8.67
C SER A 200 18.12 17.28 9.64
N ASN A 201 18.00 17.63 10.93
CA ASN A 201 18.35 16.72 12.01
C ASN A 201 17.50 15.43 11.95
N ILE A 202 18.03 14.37 12.57
CA ILE A 202 17.33 13.09 12.70
C ILE A 202 16.24 13.21 13.78
N VAL A 203 15.11 12.54 13.54
CA VAL A 203 14.03 12.34 14.51
C VAL A 203 13.81 10.84 14.70
N THR A 204 13.60 10.37 15.93
CA THR A 204 13.34 8.94 16.20
C THR A 204 12.28 8.77 17.28
N PHE A 205 11.55 7.66 17.25
CA PHE A 205 10.78 7.21 18.41
C PHE A 205 11.72 6.72 19.51
N VAL A 206 11.30 6.79 20.78
CA VAL A 206 12.04 6.27 21.95
C VAL A 206 12.35 4.79 21.76
N ASN A 207 11.36 4.03 21.33
CA ASN A 207 11.53 2.64 20.95
C ASN A 207 11.04 2.40 19.52
N PRO A 208 11.91 2.56 18.51
CA PRO A 208 11.62 2.23 17.12
C PRO A 208 11.12 0.78 16.97
N LYS A 209 11.57 -0.14 17.83
CA LYS A 209 11.29 -1.57 17.71
C LYS A 209 10.02 -2.01 18.41
N ALA A 210 9.26 -1.08 19.02
CA ALA A 210 8.07 -1.38 19.80
C ALA A 210 7.07 -2.27 19.04
N PRO A 211 6.33 -3.15 19.73
CA PRO A 211 5.21 -3.87 19.13
C PRO A 211 4.07 -2.90 18.82
N VAL A 212 3.63 -2.85 17.56
CA VAL A 212 2.66 -1.88 17.05
C VAL A 212 1.61 -2.52 16.14
N TYR A 213 0.48 -1.83 16.01
CA TYR A 213 -0.59 -2.08 15.03
C TYR A 213 -1.12 -3.52 15.06
N PRO A 214 -1.64 -4.00 16.21
CA PRO A 214 -2.25 -5.31 16.28
C PRO A 214 -3.54 -5.36 15.47
N ARG A 215 -3.75 -6.49 14.80
CA ARG A 215 -4.94 -6.80 14.02
C ARG A 215 -5.44 -8.19 14.36
N LEU A 216 -6.73 -8.26 14.63
CA LEU A 216 -7.45 -9.48 14.94
C LEU A 216 -7.94 -10.13 13.67
N ALA A 217 -7.87 -11.45 13.60
CA ALA A 217 -8.56 -12.25 12.60
C ALA A 217 -9.05 -13.54 13.25
N GLN A 218 -10.24 -14.00 12.84
CA GLN A 218 -10.75 -15.29 13.29
C GLN A 218 -9.75 -16.40 12.94
N GLY A 219 -9.53 -17.30 13.89
CA GLY A 219 -8.63 -18.43 13.72
C GLY A 219 -9.25 -19.56 12.91
N LYS A 220 -8.67 -20.75 13.03
CA LYS A 220 -9.12 -21.93 12.28
C LYS A 220 -10.43 -22.52 12.81
N THR A 221 -10.78 -22.21 14.06
CA THR A 221 -12.01 -22.66 14.73
C THR A 221 -12.76 -21.48 15.32
N TRP A 222 -14.07 -21.66 15.58
CA TRP A 222 -14.95 -20.59 16.06
C TRP A 222 -14.52 -19.97 17.41
N ASN A 223 -13.80 -20.74 18.22
CA ASN A 223 -13.29 -20.36 19.54
C ASN A 223 -11.80 -19.98 19.52
N GLU A 224 -11.27 -19.60 18.36
CA GLU A 224 -9.89 -19.13 18.19
C GLU A 224 -9.87 -17.72 17.59
N MET A 225 -9.10 -16.82 18.21
CA MET A 225 -8.78 -15.50 17.68
C MET A 225 -7.27 -15.40 17.48
N THR A 226 -6.84 -14.84 16.36
CA THR A 226 -5.43 -14.53 16.13
C THR A 226 -5.16 -13.07 16.46
N VAL A 227 -4.02 -12.79 17.08
CA VAL A 227 -3.49 -11.43 17.25
C VAL A 227 -2.22 -11.37 16.42
N THR A 228 -2.25 -10.59 15.35
CA THR A 228 -1.06 -10.34 14.53
C THR A 228 -0.57 -8.92 14.74
N TRP A 229 0.72 -8.70 15.00
CA TRP A 229 1.32 -7.38 15.20
C TRP A 229 2.68 -7.26 14.51
N THR A 230 3.22 -6.04 14.41
CA THR A 230 4.53 -5.77 13.80
C THR A 230 5.50 -5.25 14.86
N SER A 231 6.78 -5.62 14.79
CA SER A 231 7.83 -5.05 15.66
C SER A 231 9.19 -5.01 14.98
N GLY A 232 10.18 -4.41 15.65
CA GLY A 232 11.58 -4.50 15.22
C GLY A 232 12.34 -5.70 15.80
N TYR A 233 11.76 -6.48 16.72
CA TYR A 233 12.45 -7.55 17.42
C TYR A 233 12.31 -8.88 16.67
N GLY A 234 13.45 -9.40 16.20
CA GLY A 234 13.52 -10.76 15.67
C GLY A 234 13.57 -11.80 16.80
N ILE A 235 13.31 -13.06 16.46
CA ILE A 235 13.36 -14.19 17.42
C ILE A 235 14.76 -14.43 18.01
N SER A 236 15.81 -13.88 17.38
CA SER A 236 17.18 -13.89 17.89
C SER A 236 17.45 -12.82 18.93
N GLU A 237 16.50 -11.92 19.19
CA GLU A 237 16.63 -10.83 20.16
C GLU A 237 15.61 -10.93 21.30
N ALA A 238 14.39 -11.39 20.98
CA ALA A 238 13.28 -11.46 21.92
C ALA A 238 12.36 -12.65 21.65
N GLU A 239 11.75 -13.16 22.72
CA GLU A 239 10.64 -14.11 22.65
C GLU A 239 9.32 -13.32 22.54
N PRO A 240 8.60 -13.37 21.39
CA PRO A 240 7.32 -12.68 21.22
C PRO A 240 6.16 -13.50 21.78
N PHE A 241 5.24 -12.83 22.47
CA PHE A 241 4.06 -13.46 23.05
C PHE A 241 2.90 -12.45 23.18
N VAL A 242 1.71 -12.95 23.48
CA VAL A 242 0.56 -12.12 23.88
C VAL A 242 0.16 -12.52 25.30
N GLU A 243 0.01 -11.52 26.18
CA GLU A 243 -0.62 -11.70 27.49
C GLU A 243 -2.10 -11.35 27.37
N TRP A 244 -2.99 -12.27 27.72
CA TRP A 244 -4.43 -12.14 27.48
C TRP A 244 -5.28 -12.98 28.43
N GLY A 245 -6.58 -12.68 28.53
CA GLY A 245 -7.53 -13.41 29.37
C GLY A 245 -8.87 -12.70 29.46
N PRO A 246 -9.89 -13.31 30.09
CA PRO A 246 -11.17 -12.65 30.30
C PRO A 246 -11.01 -11.32 31.04
N LEU A 247 -11.87 -10.35 30.71
CA LEU A 247 -11.82 -9.01 31.29
C LEU A 247 -12.02 -9.07 32.80
N GLY A 248 -11.00 -8.63 33.56
CA GLY A 248 -11.03 -8.60 35.03
C GLY A 248 -10.54 -9.90 35.69
N GLU A 249 -10.13 -10.89 34.91
CA GLU A 249 -9.63 -12.18 35.40
C GLU A 249 -8.11 -12.33 35.22
N ASN A 250 -7.58 -13.47 35.68
CA ASN A 250 -6.18 -13.83 35.52
C ASN A 250 -5.80 -13.88 34.03
N GLN A 251 -4.67 -13.26 33.72
CA GLN A 251 -4.12 -13.25 32.36
C GLN A 251 -3.15 -14.42 32.19
N MET A 252 -3.20 -15.06 31.03
CA MET A 252 -2.28 -16.10 30.58
C MET A 252 -1.40 -15.57 29.44
N ARG A 253 -0.40 -16.36 29.03
CA ARG A 253 0.48 -16.02 27.90
C ARG A 253 0.41 -17.06 26.80
N SER A 254 0.25 -16.62 25.57
CA SER A 254 0.36 -17.45 24.37
C SER A 254 1.59 -17.05 23.56
N PRO A 255 2.38 -18.01 23.04
CA PRO A 255 3.53 -17.70 22.17
C PRO A 255 3.06 -17.12 20.83
N ALA A 256 3.98 -16.53 20.08
CA ALA A 256 3.72 -16.11 18.70
C ALA A 256 4.70 -16.71 17.70
N GLY A 257 4.17 -17.17 16.57
CA GLY A 257 4.97 -17.44 15.39
C GLY A 257 5.46 -16.13 14.79
N THR A 258 6.68 -16.10 14.25
CA THR A 258 7.27 -14.89 13.66
C THR A 258 7.64 -15.12 12.21
N LEU A 259 7.22 -14.21 11.35
CA LEU A 259 7.49 -14.19 9.92
C LEU A 259 8.09 -12.85 9.51
N THR A 260 8.85 -12.86 8.43
CA THR A 260 9.35 -11.66 7.76
C THR A 260 9.67 -12.03 6.31
N PHE A 261 10.00 -11.03 5.50
CA PHE A 261 10.45 -11.20 4.13
C PHE A 261 11.54 -10.16 3.85
N ASN A 262 12.41 -10.47 2.90
CA ASN A 262 13.53 -9.59 2.55
C ASN A 262 13.34 -9.02 1.14
N ARG A 263 14.26 -8.12 0.75
CA ARG A 263 14.23 -7.46 -0.56
C ARG A 263 14.12 -8.45 -1.71
N ASN A 264 14.84 -9.57 -1.61
CA ASN A 264 14.90 -10.58 -2.66
C ASN A 264 13.67 -11.47 -2.72
N SER A 265 12.79 -11.42 -1.72
CA SER A 265 11.46 -12.05 -1.75
C SER A 265 10.50 -11.34 -2.73
N MET A 266 10.78 -10.08 -3.11
CA MET A 266 9.97 -9.29 -4.03
C MET A 266 10.24 -9.68 -5.49
N CYS A 267 9.18 -9.73 -6.32
CA CYS A 267 9.25 -10.15 -7.72
C CYS A 267 9.92 -9.14 -8.64
N GLY A 268 9.78 -7.83 -8.38
CA GLY A 268 10.25 -6.80 -9.29
C GLY A 268 10.10 -5.39 -8.74
N ALA A 269 10.42 -4.40 -9.57
CA ALA A 269 10.27 -2.99 -9.24
C ALA A 269 8.79 -2.55 -9.16
N PRO A 270 8.43 -1.59 -8.27
CA PRO A 270 9.33 -0.89 -7.36
C PRO A 270 9.67 -1.66 -6.08
N ALA A 271 8.94 -2.73 -5.76
CA ALA A 271 9.05 -3.50 -4.50
C ALA A 271 10.46 -4.03 -4.18
N ARG A 272 11.16 -4.56 -5.19
CA ARG A 272 12.54 -5.08 -5.04
C ARG A 272 13.60 -3.97 -5.06
N THR A 273 13.23 -2.76 -5.46
CA THR A 273 14.15 -1.67 -5.85
C THR A 273 13.93 -0.42 -4.99
N VAL A 274 13.48 0.69 -5.58
CA VAL A 274 13.33 2.00 -4.92
C VAL A 274 12.25 2.01 -3.82
N GLY A 275 11.22 1.18 -3.96
CA GLY A 275 10.11 1.09 -3.01
C GLY A 275 10.33 0.10 -1.87
N TRP A 276 11.48 -0.60 -1.85
CA TRP A 276 11.82 -1.51 -0.76
C TRP A 276 12.00 -0.75 0.54
N ARG A 277 11.32 -1.22 1.58
CA ARG A 277 11.55 -0.84 2.97
C ARG A 277 11.44 -2.09 3.83
N ASP A 278 12.35 -2.23 4.78
CA ASP A 278 12.39 -3.39 5.68
C ASP A 278 11.09 -3.47 6.52
N PRO A 279 10.36 -4.60 6.49
CA PRO A 279 9.07 -4.75 7.18
C PRO A 279 9.22 -5.03 8.69
N GLY A 280 10.44 -5.22 9.20
CA GLY A 280 10.70 -5.72 10.53
C GLY A 280 10.26 -7.18 10.66
N PHE A 281 9.56 -7.48 11.76
CA PHE A 281 9.06 -8.81 12.06
C PHE A 281 7.56 -8.76 12.33
N ILE A 282 6.84 -9.71 11.75
CA ILE A 282 5.41 -9.86 11.91
C ILE A 282 5.17 -11.09 12.79
N HIS A 283 4.44 -10.91 13.88
CA HIS A 283 4.20 -11.95 14.85
C HIS A 283 2.71 -12.27 14.90
N THR A 284 2.36 -13.56 14.97
CA THR A 284 0.97 -14.01 15.14
C THR A 284 0.88 -14.95 16.33
N SER A 285 0.05 -14.57 17.32
CA SER A 285 -0.34 -15.43 18.43
C SER A 285 -1.76 -15.96 18.26
N PHE A 286 -2.02 -17.13 18.84
CA PHE A 286 -3.30 -17.83 18.78
C PHE A 286 -3.93 -17.88 20.17
N LEU A 287 -5.08 -17.23 20.32
CA LEU A 287 -5.87 -17.16 21.54
C LEU A 287 -7.00 -18.18 21.40
N LYS A 288 -6.87 -19.31 22.08
CA LYS A 288 -7.71 -20.51 21.91
C LYS A 288 -8.69 -20.69 23.06
N ASP A 289 -9.65 -21.59 22.89
CA ASP A 289 -10.61 -21.96 23.94
C ASP A 289 -11.44 -20.76 24.43
N LEU A 290 -11.77 -19.85 23.50
CA LEU A 290 -12.58 -18.68 23.77
C LEU A 290 -14.01 -19.05 24.14
N TRP A 291 -14.54 -18.38 25.15
CA TRP A 291 -15.93 -18.49 25.54
C TRP A 291 -16.74 -17.54 24.66
N PRO A 292 -17.79 -18.01 23.98
CA PRO A 292 -18.51 -17.21 23.01
C PRO A 292 -19.09 -15.96 23.67
N ASN A 293 -19.01 -14.82 22.99
CA ASN A 293 -19.53 -13.52 23.43
C ASN A 293 -18.80 -12.86 24.61
N SER A 294 -17.85 -13.53 25.26
CA SER A 294 -17.11 -12.99 26.40
C SER A 294 -16.12 -11.90 25.99
N MET A 295 -15.91 -10.93 26.87
CA MET A 295 -14.91 -9.88 26.70
C MET A 295 -13.54 -10.36 27.16
N TYR A 296 -12.53 -10.14 26.32
CA TYR A 296 -11.13 -10.45 26.60
C TYR A 296 -10.29 -9.19 26.54
N THR A 297 -9.21 -9.16 27.33
CA THR A 297 -8.14 -8.17 27.17
C THR A 297 -6.87 -8.84 26.69
N TYR A 298 -6.04 -8.10 25.95
CA TYR A 298 -4.75 -8.58 25.48
C TYR A 298 -3.73 -7.45 25.35
N LYS A 299 -2.45 -7.79 25.40
CA LYS A 299 -1.32 -6.90 25.03
C LYS A 299 -0.19 -7.72 24.46
N GLN A 300 0.51 -7.17 23.47
CA GLN A 300 1.68 -7.80 22.87
C GLN A 300 2.88 -7.61 23.78
N GLY A 301 3.72 -8.63 23.87
CA GLY A 301 4.92 -8.63 24.70
C GLY A 301 6.11 -9.17 23.94
N HIS A 302 7.28 -8.60 24.22
CA HIS A 302 8.58 -9.11 23.79
C HIS A 302 9.45 -9.26 25.02
N LYS A 303 9.87 -10.49 25.33
CA LYS A 303 10.84 -10.75 26.39
C LYS A 303 12.23 -10.80 25.76
N LEU A 304 13.00 -9.75 25.96
CA LEU A 304 14.38 -9.69 25.49
C LEU A 304 15.23 -10.74 26.21
N PHE A 305 16.28 -11.25 25.56
CA PHE A 305 17.17 -12.23 26.18
C PHE A 305 17.97 -11.69 27.39
N ASN A 306 18.01 -10.37 27.58
CA ASN A 306 18.51 -9.75 28.80
C ASN A 306 17.52 -9.76 29.98
N GLY A 307 16.33 -10.37 29.80
CA GLY A 307 15.27 -10.49 30.80
C GLY A 307 14.28 -9.32 30.85
N THR A 308 14.50 -8.25 30.07
CA THR A 308 13.60 -7.09 30.03
C THR A 308 12.36 -7.40 29.20
N TYR A 309 11.20 -6.93 29.67
CA TYR A 309 9.94 -7.04 28.94
C TYR A 309 9.60 -5.71 28.28
N ILE A 310 9.34 -5.76 26.97
CA ILE A 310 8.77 -4.65 26.22
C ILE A 310 7.30 -4.97 25.96
N TRP A 311 6.43 -4.05 26.34
CA TRP A 311 4.98 -4.21 26.24
C TRP A 311 4.41 -3.25 25.21
N GLY A 312 3.43 -3.72 24.44
CA GLY A 312 2.53 -2.88 23.66
C GLY A 312 1.41 -2.32 24.53
N GLN A 313 0.51 -1.57 23.89
CA GLN A 313 -0.70 -1.07 24.54
C GLN A 313 -1.64 -2.23 24.89
N LYS A 314 -2.56 -1.97 25.84
CA LYS A 314 -3.61 -2.92 26.21
C LYS A 314 -4.85 -2.69 25.35
N TYR A 315 -5.36 -3.76 24.77
CA TYR A 315 -6.52 -3.77 23.90
C TYR A 315 -7.56 -4.77 24.41
N ASN A 316 -8.78 -4.66 23.91
CA ASN A 316 -9.90 -5.52 24.29
C ASN A 316 -10.62 -6.01 23.04
N PHE A 317 -11.19 -7.21 23.08
CA PHE A 317 -12.07 -7.72 22.03
C PHE A 317 -13.18 -8.58 22.61
N ARG A 318 -14.26 -8.76 21.85
CA ARG A 318 -15.33 -9.69 22.17
C ARG A 318 -15.12 -10.98 21.37
N ALA A 319 -15.10 -12.12 22.05
CA ALA A 319 -15.05 -13.41 21.38
C ALA A 319 -16.29 -13.62 20.51
N SER A 320 -16.10 -14.23 19.34
CA SER A 320 -17.18 -14.46 18.38
C SER A 320 -18.31 -15.33 18.96
N PRO A 321 -19.55 -15.19 18.48
CA PRO A 321 -20.64 -16.09 18.82
C PRO A 321 -20.32 -17.56 18.49
N TYR A 322 -20.99 -18.48 19.17
CA TYR A 322 -20.97 -19.88 18.75
C TYR A 322 -21.65 -20.03 17.37
N PRO A 323 -21.16 -20.89 16.47
CA PRO A 323 -21.82 -21.13 15.19
C PRO A 323 -23.28 -21.59 15.37
N GLY A 324 -24.23 -20.84 14.80
CA GLY A 324 -25.66 -21.10 14.95
C GLY A 324 -26.32 -20.44 16.18
N GLN A 325 -25.59 -19.61 16.93
CA GLN A 325 -26.16 -18.83 18.03
C GLN A 325 -27.17 -17.79 17.52
N ASP A 326 -28.37 -17.77 18.11
CA ASP A 326 -29.40 -16.77 17.84
C ASP A 326 -29.09 -15.46 18.59
N SER A 327 -28.48 -14.52 17.88
CA SER A 327 -28.18 -13.18 18.38
C SER A 327 -28.03 -12.19 17.23
N LEU A 328 -28.24 -10.90 17.48
CA LEU A 328 -27.90 -9.86 16.51
C LEU A 328 -26.40 -9.91 16.20
N GLN A 329 -26.06 -10.00 14.91
CA GLN A 329 -24.69 -10.06 14.39
C GLN A 329 -24.56 -9.08 13.23
N ARG A 330 -23.55 -8.23 13.25
CA ARG A 330 -23.39 -7.10 12.33
C ARG A 330 -22.04 -7.20 11.62
N VAL A 331 -22.12 -7.39 10.30
CA VAL A 331 -20.97 -7.59 9.41
C VAL A 331 -20.84 -6.38 8.50
N VAL A 332 -19.65 -5.80 8.45
CA VAL A 332 -19.31 -4.77 7.45
C VAL A 332 -18.49 -5.39 6.34
N ILE A 333 -18.78 -5.04 5.08
CA ILE A 333 -18.09 -5.55 3.90
C ILE A 333 -17.78 -4.40 2.93
N PHE A 334 -16.52 -4.28 2.50
CA PHE A 334 -16.09 -3.34 1.46
C PHE A 334 -14.80 -3.80 0.79
N GLY A 335 -14.51 -3.33 -0.42
CA GLY A 335 -13.22 -3.47 -1.10
C GLY A 335 -12.54 -2.12 -1.27
N ASP A 336 -11.30 -2.12 -1.77
CA ASP A 336 -10.72 -0.94 -2.45
C ASP A 336 -10.55 0.31 -1.56
N MET A 337 -10.44 0.12 -0.24
CA MET A 337 -10.34 1.25 0.70
C MET A 337 -9.04 2.03 0.52
N GLY A 338 -7.93 1.35 0.26
CA GLY A 338 -6.61 1.98 0.21
C GLY A 338 -6.21 2.61 1.54
N LYS A 339 -5.37 3.64 1.45
CA LYS A 339 -4.92 4.45 2.59
C LYS A 339 -4.84 5.92 2.19
N ALA A 340 -4.70 6.83 3.15
CA ALA A 340 -4.33 8.21 2.89
C ALA A 340 -3.75 8.86 4.16
N GLU A 341 -3.01 9.96 3.98
CA GLU A 341 -2.37 10.70 5.08
C GLU A 341 -3.36 11.64 5.79
N SER A 342 -3.53 11.44 7.10
CA SER A 342 -4.40 12.27 7.95
C SER A 342 -3.94 13.73 8.08
N ASP A 343 -2.65 13.99 7.87
CA ASP A 343 -2.07 15.34 7.85
C ASP A 343 -2.14 16.02 6.47
N GLY A 344 -2.72 15.34 5.47
CA GLY A 344 -2.89 15.83 4.11
C GLY A 344 -1.61 15.79 3.28
N SER A 345 -0.56 15.09 3.72
CA SER A 345 0.62 14.82 2.89
C SER A 345 0.27 14.04 1.63
N ASN A 346 1.07 14.22 0.60
CA ASN A 346 1.05 13.41 -0.60
C ASN A 346 2.03 12.23 -0.45
N GLU A 347 1.92 11.25 -1.34
CA GLU A 347 2.68 10.00 -1.30
C GLU A 347 2.60 9.27 -2.64
N TYR A 348 3.27 8.12 -2.76
CA TYR A 348 3.08 7.29 -3.95
C TYR A 348 1.69 6.68 -3.93
N ASN A 349 1.09 6.48 -5.12
CA ASN A 349 -0.23 5.85 -5.25
C ASN A 349 -1.32 6.56 -4.42
N ASP A 350 -1.25 7.89 -4.27
CA ASP A 350 -2.25 8.68 -3.54
C ASP A 350 -3.49 8.95 -4.41
N PHE A 351 -4.34 7.93 -4.59
CA PHE A 351 -5.56 7.99 -5.41
C PHE A 351 -6.79 7.42 -4.71
N GLN A 352 -6.78 7.32 -3.37
CA GLN A 352 -7.89 6.77 -2.58
C GLN A 352 -8.55 7.83 -1.67
N PRO A 353 -9.19 8.86 -2.23
CA PRO A 353 -9.73 9.99 -1.44
C PRO A 353 -10.84 9.59 -0.46
N GLY A 354 -11.50 8.45 -0.67
CA GLY A 354 -12.51 7.91 0.24
C GLY A 354 -11.94 7.17 1.46
N SER A 355 -10.63 6.88 1.49
CA SER A 355 -10.03 5.97 2.47
C SER A 355 -10.23 6.43 3.93
N LEU A 356 -9.93 7.70 4.21
CA LEU A 356 -10.09 8.26 5.55
C LEU A 356 -11.55 8.37 5.97
N ASN A 357 -12.45 8.71 5.05
CA ASN A 357 -13.89 8.81 5.34
C ASN A 357 -14.47 7.44 5.71
N THR A 358 -14.14 6.39 4.94
CA THR A 358 -14.56 5.03 5.25
C THR A 358 -14.02 4.60 6.61
N THR A 359 -12.71 4.77 6.83
CA THR A 359 -12.07 4.46 8.12
C THR A 359 -12.76 5.18 9.28
N TYR A 360 -13.03 6.48 9.12
CA TYR A 360 -13.70 7.30 10.13
C TYR A 360 -15.10 6.79 10.46
N GLN A 361 -15.93 6.48 9.47
CA GLN A 361 -17.29 5.97 9.69
C GLN A 361 -17.29 4.63 10.43
N LEU A 362 -16.36 3.73 10.09
CA LEU A 362 -16.21 2.45 10.79
C LEU A 362 -15.79 2.62 12.25
N ILE A 363 -14.89 3.58 12.54
CA ILE A 363 -14.50 3.88 13.91
C ILE A 363 -15.68 4.45 14.70
N GLN A 364 -16.46 5.37 14.10
CA GLN A 364 -17.62 5.97 14.76
C GLN A 364 -18.70 4.92 15.09
N ASP A 365 -18.93 3.96 14.20
CA ASP A 365 -19.93 2.91 14.40
C ASP A 365 -19.36 1.60 14.97
N LEU A 366 -18.11 1.59 15.46
CA LEU A 366 -17.40 0.37 15.86
C LEU A 366 -18.13 -0.45 16.93
N LYS A 367 -18.86 0.20 17.84
CA LYS A 367 -19.68 -0.49 18.86
C LYS A 367 -20.81 -1.32 18.24
N ASN A 368 -21.17 -1.01 16.99
CA ASN A 368 -22.17 -1.69 16.20
C ASN A 368 -21.62 -2.61 15.12
N ILE A 369 -20.32 -2.87 15.12
CA ILE A 369 -19.66 -3.74 14.16
C ILE A 369 -19.08 -4.92 14.93
N ASP A 370 -19.43 -6.15 14.53
CA ASP A 370 -18.91 -7.35 15.19
C ASP A 370 -17.73 -7.96 14.40
N ILE A 371 -17.66 -7.71 13.09
CA ILE A 371 -16.59 -8.17 12.18
C ILE A 371 -16.56 -7.31 10.90
N VAL A 372 -15.35 -7.11 10.35
CA VAL A 372 -15.11 -6.44 9.07
C VAL A 372 -14.53 -7.41 8.05
N LEU A 373 -15.06 -7.39 6.83
CA LEU A 373 -14.53 -8.10 5.66
C LEU A 373 -14.05 -7.09 4.62
N HIS A 374 -12.73 -6.91 4.50
CA HIS A 374 -12.11 -6.09 3.45
C HIS A 374 -11.73 -6.98 2.27
N ILE A 375 -12.56 -6.98 1.24
CA ILE A 375 -12.56 -7.95 0.12
C ILE A 375 -11.62 -7.59 -1.03
N GLY A 376 -10.36 -7.28 -0.73
CA GLY A 376 -9.31 -7.02 -1.72
C GLY A 376 -8.95 -5.54 -1.89
N ASP A 377 -7.93 -5.29 -2.70
CA ASP A 377 -7.39 -3.97 -2.98
C ASP A 377 -7.16 -3.14 -1.70
N ILE A 378 -6.15 -3.60 -0.95
CA ILE A 378 -6.00 -3.29 0.48
C ILE A 378 -5.50 -1.86 0.69
N CYS A 379 -4.24 -1.60 0.35
CA CYS A 379 -3.55 -0.33 0.64
C CYS A 379 -2.94 0.33 -0.61
N TYR A 380 -3.05 -0.31 -1.77
CA TYR A 380 -2.44 0.15 -3.04
C TYR A 380 -0.94 0.49 -2.94
N ALA A 381 -0.21 -0.15 -2.03
CA ALA A 381 1.24 0.03 -1.90
C ALA A 381 1.97 -0.15 -3.23
N ASN A 382 1.53 -1.12 -4.04
CA ASN A 382 2.03 -1.41 -5.40
C ASN A 382 3.58 -1.44 -5.49
N GLY A 383 4.22 -1.86 -4.40
CA GLY A 383 5.68 -1.98 -4.26
C GLY A 383 6.37 -0.85 -3.49
N TYR A 384 5.68 0.20 -3.06
CA TYR A 384 6.18 1.16 -2.08
C TYR A 384 5.84 0.68 -0.66
N LEU A 385 6.72 -0.14 -0.10
CA LEU A 385 6.39 -1.01 1.04
C LEU A 385 6.14 -0.27 2.36
N SER A 386 6.59 0.98 2.50
CA SER A 386 6.31 1.81 3.68
C SER A 386 4.81 1.95 3.99
N GLN A 387 3.98 1.85 2.95
CA GLN A 387 2.53 2.05 3.01
C GLN A 387 1.78 0.90 3.68
N TRP A 388 2.41 -0.28 3.81
CA TRP A 388 1.83 -1.38 4.57
C TRP A 388 1.74 -1.07 6.06
N ASP A 389 2.78 -0.48 6.66
CA ASP A 389 2.73 -0.04 8.06
C ASP A 389 1.69 1.06 8.24
N GLN A 390 1.63 2.01 7.31
CA GLN A 390 0.65 3.09 7.28
C GLN A 390 -0.78 2.56 7.28
N PHE A 391 -1.07 1.59 6.42
CA PHE A 391 -2.38 0.95 6.39
C PHE A 391 -2.69 0.23 7.70
N THR A 392 -1.75 -0.55 8.25
CA THR A 392 -1.98 -1.24 9.53
C THR A 392 -2.20 -0.27 10.69
N SER A 393 -1.54 0.89 10.67
CA SER A 393 -1.78 1.98 11.63
C SER A 393 -3.14 2.63 11.41
N GLN A 394 -3.55 2.87 10.16
CA GLN A 394 -4.84 3.48 9.82
C GLN A 394 -6.02 2.62 10.31
N ILE A 395 -5.94 1.29 10.16
CA ILE A 395 -7.01 0.38 10.58
C ILE A 395 -6.89 -0.09 12.03
N GLU A 396 -5.78 0.20 12.73
CA GLU A 396 -5.54 -0.25 14.12
C GLU A 396 -6.75 -0.01 15.04
N PRO A 397 -7.39 1.18 15.08
CA PRO A 397 -8.54 1.41 15.97
C PRO A 397 -9.72 0.45 15.76
N ILE A 398 -9.85 -0.10 14.56
CA ILE A 398 -10.87 -1.09 14.18
C ILE A 398 -10.32 -2.50 14.45
N ALA A 399 -9.22 -2.83 13.79
CA ALA A 399 -8.66 -4.18 13.71
C ALA A 399 -8.08 -4.67 15.03
N SER A 400 -7.72 -3.78 15.97
CA SER A 400 -7.31 -4.19 17.31
C SER A 400 -8.48 -4.61 18.20
N THR A 401 -9.72 -4.36 17.78
CA THR A 401 -10.93 -4.49 18.61
C THR A 401 -11.90 -5.53 18.04
N VAL A 402 -12.08 -5.54 16.73
CA VAL A 402 -12.93 -6.50 16.01
C VAL A 402 -12.10 -7.25 14.96
N PRO A 403 -12.47 -8.48 14.59
CA PRO A 403 -11.76 -9.20 13.53
C PRO A 403 -11.86 -8.45 12.20
N TYR A 404 -10.71 -8.26 11.56
CA TYR A 404 -10.58 -7.60 10.26
C TYR A 404 -10.07 -8.62 9.23
N MET A 405 -11.01 -9.26 8.53
CA MET A 405 -10.71 -10.33 7.60
C MET A 405 -10.42 -9.75 6.22
N ILE A 406 -9.36 -10.25 5.58
CA ILE A 406 -8.89 -9.77 4.28
C ILE A 406 -9.21 -10.81 3.19
N GLY A 407 -9.88 -10.37 2.13
CA GLY A 407 -10.00 -11.07 0.86
C GLY A 407 -8.87 -10.71 -0.10
N ARG A 408 -8.58 -11.61 -1.05
CA ARG A 408 -7.55 -11.38 -2.09
C ARG A 408 -8.20 -10.93 -3.40
N SER A 409 -7.61 -9.93 -4.05
CA SER A 409 -7.98 -9.45 -5.40
C SER A 409 -6.84 -9.70 -6.40
N VAL A 410 -7.16 -9.75 -7.69
CA VAL A 410 -6.24 -10.06 -8.81
C VAL A 410 -5.07 -9.07 -8.91
N PHE A 411 -5.28 -7.78 -8.62
CA PHE A 411 -4.20 -6.77 -8.64
C PHE A 411 -3.12 -7.02 -7.59
N LEU A 412 -3.49 -7.65 -6.47
CA LEU A 412 -2.62 -7.96 -5.34
C LEU A 412 -1.68 -9.16 -5.64
N LEU A 413 -2.17 -10.13 -6.42
CA LEU A 413 -1.48 -11.39 -6.76
C LEU A 413 -0.33 -11.20 -7.73
N ALA A 414 -0.46 -10.26 -8.66
CA ALA A 414 0.38 -10.31 -9.84
C ALA A 414 1.85 -9.89 -9.57
N TYR A 415 2.19 -9.27 -8.43
CA TYR A 415 3.51 -8.63 -8.29
C TYR A 415 4.16 -8.58 -6.89
N ILE A 416 3.47 -8.95 -5.80
CA ILE A 416 4.08 -8.98 -4.46
C ILE A 416 4.80 -10.31 -4.20
N THR A 417 4.48 -11.41 -4.90
CA THR A 417 4.93 -12.75 -4.47
C THR A 417 5.34 -13.71 -5.59
N CYS A 418 6.59 -14.20 -5.52
CA CYS A 418 6.98 -15.50 -6.07
C CYS A 418 6.86 -16.59 -4.96
N GLN A 419 6.70 -16.15 -3.70
CA GLN A 419 6.36 -16.91 -2.49
C GLN A 419 5.45 -16.03 -1.62
N ASP A 420 4.41 -16.60 -0.99
CA ASP A 420 3.29 -15.96 -0.28
C ASP A 420 3.58 -14.89 0.81
N VAL A 421 4.16 -13.73 0.46
CA VAL A 421 4.36 -12.58 1.38
C VAL A 421 3.05 -11.98 1.90
N LEU A 422 1.93 -12.15 1.18
CA LEU A 422 0.64 -11.63 1.63
C LEU A 422 0.07 -12.36 2.86
N LEU A 423 0.41 -13.64 3.06
CA LEU A 423 0.05 -14.39 4.26
C LEU A 423 0.73 -13.84 5.51
N ILE A 424 1.80 -13.05 5.34
CA ILE A 424 2.56 -12.47 6.45
C ILE A 424 1.79 -11.27 7.04
N PHE A 425 1.11 -10.47 6.21
CA PHE A 425 0.40 -9.28 6.69
C PHE A 425 -1.02 -9.54 7.19
N SER A 426 -1.65 -10.64 6.75
CA SER A 426 -3.05 -10.93 7.04
C SER A 426 -3.34 -12.42 7.08
N TYR A 427 -4.11 -12.86 8.08
CA TYR A 427 -4.78 -14.16 8.07
C TYR A 427 -5.94 -14.07 7.06
N CYS A 428 -5.70 -14.47 5.81
CA CYS A 428 -6.72 -14.48 4.77
C CYS A 428 -7.73 -15.61 4.99
N LEU A 429 -9.00 -15.34 4.68
CA LEU A 429 -9.98 -16.40 4.50
C LEU A 429 -9.57 -17.28 3.31
N PRO A 430 -9.53 -18.62 3.45
CA PRO A 430 -9.46 -19.51 2.30
C PRO A 430 -10.83 -19.47 1.61
N TRP A 431 -10.93 -18.76 0.49
CA TRP A 431 -12.05 -18.88 -0.44
C TRP A 431 -11.59 -19.65 -1.67
#